data_AF-A0A7C4LK71-F1
#
_entry.id   AF-A0A7C4LK71-F1
#
_cell.length_a   1.000
_cell.length_b   1.000
_cell.length_c   1.000
_cell.angle_alpha   90.00
_cell.angle_beta   90.00
_cell.angle_gamma   90.00
#
_symmetry.space_group_name_H-M   'P 1'
#
loop_
_entity.id
_entity.type
_entity.pdbx_description
1 polymer ?
#
loop_
_entity_poly.entity_id
_entity_poly.type
_entity_poly.pdbx_seq_one_letter_code
_entity_poly.pdbx_strand_id
1 'polypeptide(L)'
;MTAPLPSARPAQAFDYDHQYVSFLTAGQLLGIPVNLVQEVLNPQTITPVPRARPEIAGLLNLRGQIVTAVDLRRRLQLPELPRGARRMNVVVRHQAESFSLLVDEVGEVINVAGRAMQPVPHTLDPHWKSVTSGVYRLDTQLFVVLNVPALLHLP
;
A
#
# COMPACT_ATOMS: atom_id res chain seq x y z
N MET A 1 -24.34 29.17 -41.20
CA MET A 1 -24.87 28.14 -40.28
C MET A 1 -23.76 27.12 -40.09
N THR A 2 -22.97 27.29 -39.05
CA THR A 2 -21.77 26.47 -38.78
C THR A 2 -22.05 25.71 -37.50
N ALA A 3 -21.99 24.38 -37.57
CA ALA A 3 -22.32 23.48 -36.47
C ALA A 3 -21.46 23.78 -35.21
N PRO A 4 -22.01 23.62 -34.00
CA PRO A 4 -21.22 23.75 -32.79
C PRO A 4 -20.17 22.63 -32.72
N LEU A 5 -18.97 22.98 -32.24
CA LEU A 5 -17.93 22.02 -31.91
C LEU A 5 -18.46 21.00 -30.89
N PRO A 6 -18.12 19.70 -31.01
CA PRO A 6 -18.45 18.73 -29.98
C PRO A 6 -17.74 19.13 -28.68
N SER A 7 -18.54 19.37 -27.64
CA SER A 7 -18.07 19.55 -26.28
C SER A 7 -17.17 18.38 -25.92
N ALA A 8 -15.91 18.67 -25.58
CA ALA A 8 -14.98 17.70 -25.03
C ALA A 8 -15.67 17.05 -23.82
N ARG A 9 -15.94 15.74 -23.92
CA ARG A 9 -16.33 14.95 -22.75
C ARG A 9 -15.25 15.18 -21.69
N PRO A 10 -15.60 15.45 -20.41
CA PRO A 10 -14.61 15.35 -19.36
C PRO A 10 -13.98 13.97 -19.47
N ALA A 11 -12.64 13.90 -19.47
CA ALA A 11 -11.94 12.63 -19.30
C ALA A 11 -12.62 11.90 -18.15
N GLN A 12 -13.13 10.69 -18.40
CA GLN A 12 -13.80 9.91 -17.37
C GLN A 12 -12.92 9.96 -16.12
N ALA A 13 -13.43 10.56 -15.04
CA ALA A 13 -12.80 10.45 -13.75
C ALA A 13 -12.79 8.96 -13.46
N PHE A 14 -11.62 8.33 -13.60
CA PHE A 14 -11.46 6.94 -13.19
C PHE A 14 -11.88 6.88 -11.73
N ASP A 15 -12.92 6.11 -11.46
CA ASP A 15 -13.50 5.98 -10.12
C ASP A 15 -12.55 5.12 -9.27
N TYR A 16 -11.46 5.76 -8.82
CA TYR A 16 -10.43 5.16 -7.98
C TYR A 16 -10.87 5.05 -6.52
N ASP A 17 -12.00 5.66 -6.14
CA ASP A 17 -12.47 5.75 -4.75
C ASP A 17 -12.81 4.38 -4.14
N HIS A 18 -12.85 3.33 -4.97
CA HIS A 18 -13.12 1.95 -4.56
C HIS A 18 -12.11 0.93 -5.07
N GLN A 19 -10.93 1.37 -5.50
CA GLN A 19 -9.90 0.47 -6.05
C GLN A 19 -8.64 0.45 -5.18
N TYR A 20 -8.17 -0.75 -4.88
CA TYR A 20 -7.04 -0.97 -3.99
C TYR A 20 -6.04 -1.92 -4.62
N VAL A 21 -4.75 -1.58 -4.55
CA VAL A 21 -3.68 -2.56 -4.82
C VAL A 21 -3.62 -3.47 -3.61
N SER A 22 -3.85 -4.77 -3.83
CA SER A 22 -3.78 -5.77 -2.78
C SER A 22 -2.40 -6.41 -2.70
N PHE A 23 -2.03 -6.87 -1.51
CA PHE A 23 -0.81 -7.62 -1.28
C PHE A 23 -0.95 -8.51 -0.05
N LEU A 24 -0.18 -9.59 -0.02
CA LEU A 24 -0.08 -10.48 1.11
C LEU A 24 1.12 -10.10 1.98
N THR A 25 0.90 -10.07 3.28
CA THR A 25 1.98 -9.94 4.28
C THR A 25 1.70 -10.89 5.44
N ALA A 26 2.57 -11.89 5.64
CA ALA A 26 2.41 -12.92 6.65
C ALA A 26 1.02 -13.60 6.63
N GLY A 27 0.50 -13.87 5.43
CA GLY A 27 -0.82 -14.50 5.22
C GLY A 27 -2.02 -13.56 5.36
N GLN A 28 -1.81 -12.28 5.67
CA GLN A 28 -2.88 -11.28 5.73
C GLN A 28 -3.07 -10.61 4.37
N LEU A 29 -4.32 -10.54 3.90
CA LEU A 29 -4.66 -9.77 2.70
C LEU A 29 -4.88 -8.30 3.06
N LEU A 30 -3.92 -7.49 2.65
CA LEU A 30 -3.86 -6.06 2.93
C LEU A 30 -3.97 -5.27 1.62
N GLY A 31 -4.36 -4.01 1.70
CA GLY A 31 -4.34 -3.15 0.51
C GLY A 31 -4.32 -1.67 0.81
N ILE A 32 -3.96 -0.91 -0.21
CA ILE A 32 -3.90 0.55 -0.18
C ILE A 32 -4.59 1.12 -1.43
N PRO A 33 -5.19 2.32 -1.32
CA PRO A 33 -5.83 2.97 -2.46
C PRO A 33 -4.90 3.03 -3.68
N VAL A 34 -5.41 2.66 -4.85
CA VAL A 34 -4.60 2.59 -6.08
C VAL A 34 -4.02 3.94 -6.48
N ASN A 35 -4.70 5.04 -6.17
CA ASN A 35 -4.24 6.41 -6.43
C ASN A 35 -2.99 6.82 -5.62
N LEU A 36 -2.66 6.09 -4.54
CA LEU A 36 -1.43 6.30 -3.76
C LEU A 36 -0.26 5.47 -4.28
N VAL A 37 -0.52 4.46 -5.10
CA VAL A 37 0.49 3.56 -5.64
C VAL A 37 1.04 4.13 -6.94
N GLN A 38 2.36 4.28 -7.01
CA GLN A 38 3.05 4.73 -8.22
C GLN A 38 3.39 3.55 -9.13
N GLU A 39 4.00 2.51 -8.56
CA GLU A 39 4.39 1.31 -9.28
C GLU A 39 4.63 0.14 -8.33
N VAL A 40 4.53 -1.07 -8.90
CA VAL A 40 4.88 -2.32 -8.23
C VAL A 40 6.12 -2.87 -8.91
N LEU A 41 7.15 -3.17 -8.13
CA LEU A 41 8.44 -3.61 -8.63
C LEU A 41 8.82 -4.96 -8.02
N ASN A 42 9.55 -5.75 -8.81
CA ASN A 42 10.30 -6.90 -8.32
C ASN A 42 11.28 -6.49 -7.20
N PRO A 43 11.79 -7.44 -6.40
CA PRO A 43 12.76 -7.14 -5.35
C PRO A 43 13.91 -6.27 -5.87
N GLN A 44 14.14 -5.13 -5.20
CA GLN A 44 15.20 -4.17 -5.51
C GLN A 44 16.37 -4.33 -4.52
N THR A 45 17.56 -3.90 -4.94
CA THR A 45 18.70 -3.79 -4.03
C THR A 45 18.47 -2.65 -3.05
N ILE A 46 18.58 -2.96 -1.75
CA ILE A 46 18.38 -2.00 -0.67
C ILE A 46 19.73 -1.79 0.02
N THR A 47 20.13 -0.53 0.14
CA THR A 47 21.29 -0.11 0.91
C THR A 47 20.87 0.13 2.36
N PRO A 48 21.33 -0.70 3.33
CA PRO A 48 20.97 -0.53 4.73
C PRO A 48 21.43 0.82 5.27
N VAL A 49 20.60 1.45 6.09
CA VAL A 49 20.95 2.71 6.76
C VAL A 49 21.42 2.39 8.19
N PRO A 50 22.65 2.75 8.58
CA PRO A 50 23.13 2.54 9.94
C PRO A 50 22.24 3.25 10.97
N ARG A 51 21.93 2.56 12.08
CA ARG A 51 21.13 3.09 13.20
C ARG A 51 19.72 3.56 12.82
N ALA A 52 19.20 3.11 11.67
CA ALA A 52 17.81 3.34 11.33
C ALA A 52 16.88 2.55 12.26
N ARG A 53 15.62 3.00 12.32
CA ARG A 53 14.58 2.27 13.05
C ARG A 53 14.37 0.88 12.45
N PRO A 54 13.96 -0.13 13.24
CA PRO A 54 13.87 -1.52 12.77
C PRO A 54 12.99 -1.72 11.52
N GLU A 55 11.93 -0.93 11.37
CA GLU A 55 11.02 -0.95 10.22
C GLU A 55 11.62 -0.34 8.95
N ILE A 56 12.71 0.40 9.05
CA ILE A 56 13.41 0.94 7.88
C ILE A 56 14.40 -0.10 7.40
N ALA A 57 14.10 -0.72 6.27
CA ALA A 57 15.00 -1.67 5.62
C ALA A 57 16.24 -0.98 5.02
N GLY A 58 16.09 0.28 4.61
CA GLY A 58 17.19 1.10 4.09
C GLY A 58 16.71 2.08 3.02
N LEU A 59 17.60 2.38 2.08
CA LEU A 59 17.35 3.25 0.94
C LEU A 59 17.56 2.48 -0.35
N LEU A 60 16.81 2.83 -1.39
CA LEU A 60 17.01 2.29 -2.74
C LEU A 60 16.93 3.43 -3.77
N ASN A 61 17.57 3.23 -4.93
CA ASN A 61 17.59 4.21 -6.01
C ASN A 61 16.59 3.80 -7.10
N LEU A 62 15.49 4.53 -7.23
CA LEU A 62 14.55 4.38 -8.35
C LEU A 62 14.76 5.49 -9.36
N ARG A 63 15.30 5.14 -10.52
CA ARG A 63 15.48 6.07 -11.66
C ARG A 63 16.17 7.40 -11.28
N GLY A 64 17.15 7.34 -10.38
CA GLY A 64 17.90 8.51 -9.90
C GLY A 64 17.31 9.18 -8.65
N GLN A 65 16.18 8.70 -8.13
CA GLN A 65 15.56 9.20 -6.92
C GLN A 65 15.81 8.25 -5.74
N ILE A 66 16.20 8.81 -4.60
CA ILE A 66 16.37 8.06 -3.36
C ILE A 66 15.00 7.83 -2.73
N VAL A 67 14.68 6.57 -2.47
CA VAL A 67 13.40 6.11 -1.94
C VAL A 67 13.65 5.33 -0.65
N THR A 68 12.87 5.63 0.38
CA THR A 68 12.95 4.94 1.68
C THR A 68 12.24 3.59 1.60
N ALA A 69 12.95 2.51 1.90
CA ALA A 69 12.39 1.17 1.94
C ALA A 69 11.91 0.84 3.36
N VAL A 70 10.62 0.51 3.49
CA VAL A 70 9.96 0.18 4.76
C VAL A 70 9.60 -1.31 4.76
N ASP A 71 10.12 -2.07 5.73
CA ASP A 71 9.73 -3.46 5.95
C ASP A 71 8.33 -3.51 6.56
N LEU A 72 7.32 -3.89 5.76
CA LEU A 72 5.93 -3.85 6.20
C LEU A 72 5.66 -4.87 7.30
N ARG A 73 6.33 -6.02 7.31
CA ARG A 73 6.18 -6.99 8.41
C ARG A 73 6.62 -6.36 9.72
N ARG A 74 7.82 -5.77 9.75
CA ARG A 74 8.32 -5.09 10.96
C ARG A 74 7.44 -3.92 11.36
N ARG A 75 6.98 -3.12 10.38
CA ARG A 75 6.08 -2.00 10.64
C ARG A 75 4.75 -2.45 11.23
N LEU A 76 4.23 -3.62 10.84
CA LEU A 76 2.99 -4.21 11.34
C LEU A 76 3.20 -5.18 12.52
N GLN A 77 4.43 -5.29 13.04
CA GLN A 77 4.81 -6.22 14.12
C GLN A 77 4.44 -7.69 13.80
N LEU A 78 4.57 -8.07 12.53
CA LEU A 78 4.31 -9.41 12.03
C LEU A 78 5.58 -10.28 12.07
N PRO A 79 5.43 -11.62 12.07
CA PRO A 79 6.55 -12.54 12.02
C PRO A 79 7.51 -12.23 10.86
N GLU A 80 8.81 -12.28 11.11
CA GLU A 80 9.82 -12.04 10.09
C GLU A 80 9.69 -13.03 8.92
N LEU A 81 10.02 -12.56 7.73
CA LEU A 81 10.05 -13.40 6.54
C LEU A 81 11.14 -14.47 6.67
N PRO A 82 10.88 -15.74 6.33
CA PRO A 82 11.92 -16.77 6.27
C PRO A 82 13.09 -16.37 5.39
N ARG A 83 14.30 -16.80 5.78
CA ARG A 83 15.51 -16.53 4.99
C ARG A 83 15.36 -17.04 3.55
N GLY A 84 15.69 -16.20 2.58
CA GLY A 84 15.68 -16.55 1.16
C GLY A 84 14.33 -16.40 0.46
N ALA A 85 13.24 -16.13 1.20
CA ALA A 85 11.98 -15.80 0.55
C ALA A 85 12.04 -14.42 -0.12
N ARG A 86 11.36 -14.31 -1.26
CA ARG A 86 11.33 -13.09 -2.07
C ARG A 86 10.36 -12.07 -1.46
N ARG A 87 10.64 -10.79 -1.70
CA ARG A 87 9.80 -9.65 -1.33
C ARG A 87 9.51 -8.84 -2.57
N MET A 88 8.37 -8.18 -2.61
CA MET A 88 8.01 -7.22 -3.65
C MET A 88 8.03 -5.80 -3.09
N ASN A 89 8.17 -4.82 -3.98
CA ASN A 89 8.20 -3.40 -3.64
C ASN A 89 6.90 -2.76 -4.13
N VAL A 90 6.11 -2.22 -3.22
CA VAL A 90 4.96 -1.37 -3.56
C VAL A 90 5.37 0.07 -3.33
N VAL A 91 5.61 0.81 -4.41
CA VAL A 91 6.07 2.20 -4.33
C VAL A 91 4.86 3.10 -4.15
N VAL A 92 4.85 3.84 -3.05
CA VAL A 92 3.78 4.76 -2.68
C VAL A 92 4.32 6.18 -2.59
N ARG A 93 3.48 7.15 -2.94
CA ARG A 93 3.79 8.56 -2.71
C ARG A 93 2.94 9.09 -1.58
N HIS A 94 3.60 9.72 -0.62
CA HIS A 94 2.94 10.44 0.45
C HIS A 94 3.59 11.83 0.56
N GLN A 95 2.78 12.87 0.40
CA GLN A 95 3.26 14.26 0.28
C GLN A 95 4.29 14.39 -0.88
N ALA A 96 5.48 14.94 -0.60
CA ALA A 96 6.56 15.11 -1.57
C ALA A 96 7.57 13.94 -1.58
N GLU A 97 7.36 12.92 -0.75
CA GLU A 97 8.29 11.81 -0.56
C GLU A 97 7.74 10.50 -1.13
N SER A 98 8.65 9.65 -1.60
CA SER A 98 8.34 8.31 -2.11
C SER A 98 8.89 7.27 -1.16
N PHE A 99 8.08 6.24 -0.92
CA PHE A 99 8.41 5.12 -0.04
C PHE A 99 8.19 3.82 -0.80
N SER A 100 9.05 2.84 -0.56
CA SER A 100 8.87 1.49 -1.03
C SER A 100 8.45 0.61 0.13
N LEU A 101 7.21 0.11 0.10
CA LEU A 101 6.72 -0.86 1.07
C LEU A 101 7.18 -2.25 0.64
N LEU A 102 7.94 -2.93 1.49
CA LEU A 102 8.35 -4.32 1.26
C LEU A 102 7.23 -5.24 1.74
N VAL A 103 6.63 -5.94 0.80
CA VAL A 103 5.54 -6.89 1.01
C VAL A 103 5.97 -8.29 0.55
N ASP A 104 5.20 -9.33 0.90
CA ASP A 104 5.55 -10.69 0.54
C ASP A 104 5.25 -10.91 -0.94
N GLU A 105 4.00 -10.61 -1.31
CA GLU A 105 3.45 -10.84 -2.64
C GLU A 105 2.46 -9.72 -2.96
N VAL A 106 2.45 -9.25 -4.21
CA VAL A 106 1.42 -8.32 -4.69
C VAL A 106 0.36 -9.11 -5.43
N GLY A 107 -0.90 -8.84 -5.07
CA GLY A 107 -2.07 -9.43 -5.70
C GLY A 107 -2.66 -8.53 -6.78
N GLU A 108 -3.91 -8.81 -7.14
CA GLU A 108 -4.65 -8.03 -8.13
C GLU A 108 -5.18 -6.73 -7.54
N VAL A 109 -5.67 -5.83 -8.40
CA VAL A 109 -6.44 -4.68 -7.96
C VAL A 109 -7.82 -5.15 -7.54
N ILE A 110 -8.19 -4.89 -6.28
CA ILE A 110 -9.50 -5.24 -5.74
C ILE A 110 -10.41 -4.02 -5.87
N ASN A 111 -11.52 -4.21 -6.59
CA ASN A 111 -12.61 -3.25 -6.64
C ASN A 111 -13.67 -3.62 -5.59
N VAL A 112 -13.95 -2.70 -4.68
CA VAL A 112 -14.91 -2.88 -3.57
C VAL A 112 -16.19 -2.06 -3.77
N ALA A 113 -16.44 -1.55 -4.98
CA ALA A 113 -17.66 -0.84 -5.30
C ALA A 113 -18.89 -1.70 -4.93
N GLY A 114 -19.84 -1.10 -4.22
CA GLY A 114 -21.01 -1.80 -3.69
C GLY A 114 -20.76 -2.70 -2.48
N ARG A 115 -19.51 -2.86 -2.01
CA ARG A 115 -19.22 -3.52 -0.73
C ARG A 115 -19.20 -2.47 0.39
N ALA A 116 -19.81 -2.79 1.53
CA ALA A 116 -19.77 -1.92 2.70
C ALA A 116 -18.44 -2.09 3.45
N MET A 117 -17.71 -0.98 3.62
CA MET A 117 -16.57 -0.94 4.53
C MET A 117 -17.07 -1.16 5.96
N GLN A 118 -16.52 -2.16 6.63
CA GLN A 118 -16.79 -2.43 8.03
C GLN A 118 -15.85 -1.58 8.91
N PRO A 119 -16.34 -1.10 10.07
CA PRO A 119 -15.48 -0.45 11.03
C PRO A 119 -14.40 -1.41 11.53
N VAL A 120 -13.24 -0.86 11.89
CA VAL A 120 -12.16 -1.63 12.49
C VAL A 120 -12.64 -2.21 13.83
N PRO A 121 -12.57 -3.54 14.05
CA PRO A 121 -13.06 -4.17 15.27
C PRO A 121 -12.42 -3.56 16.53
N HIS A 122 -13.20 -3.38 17.60
CA HIS A 122 -12.70 -2.86 18.87
C HIS A 122 -11.69 -3.79 19.56
N THR A 123 -11.75 -5.09 19.24
CA THR A 123 -10.84 -6.13 19.73
C THR A 123 -9.51 -6.17 18.99
N LEU A 124 -9.36 -5.41 17.91
CA LEU A 124 -8.10 -5.34 17.17
C LEU A 124 -7.04 -4.63 18.02
N ASP A 125 -5.81 -5.13 17.94
CA ASP A 125 -4.66 -4.54 18.59
C ASP A 125 -4.54 -3.01 18.30
N PRO A 126 -4.21 -2.17 19.30
CA PRO A 126 -4.16 -0.72 19.12
C PRO A 126 -3.21 -0.24 18.02
N HIS A 127 -2.07 -0.93 17.83
CA HIS A 127 -1.12 -0.58 16.77
C HIS A 127 -1.75 -0.83 15.40
N TRP A 128 -2.35 -2.00 15.20
CA TRP A 128 -3.10 -2.31 13.97
C TRP A 128 -4.26 -1.34 13.71
N LYS A 129 -5.01 -0.99 14.75
CA LYS A 129 -6.11 -0.04 14.64
C LYS A 129 -5.64 1.35 14.18
N SER A 130 -4.45 1.78 14.62
CA SER A 130 -3.88 3.09 14.25
C SER A 130 -3.48 3.18 12.78
N VAL A 131 -3.14 2.06 12.15
CA VAL A 131 -2.69 1.98 10.75
C VAL A 131 -3.75 1.42 9.79
N THR A 132 -4.97 1.18 10.25
CA THR A 132 -6.07 0.61 9.45
C THR A 132 -7.15 1.65 9.18
N SER A 133 -7.50 1.86 7.90
CA SER A 133 -8.61 2.74 7.50
C SER A 133 -9.97 2.03 7.60
N GLY A 134 -10.01 0.72 7.38
CA GLY A 134 -11.22 -0.08 7.47
C GLY A 134 -11.01 -1.50 6.97
N VAL A 135 -12.08 -2.30 7.02
CA VAL A 135 -12.03 -3.71 6.62
C VAL A 135 -13.18 -4.02 5.66
N TYR A 136 -12.90 -4.71 4.58
CA TYR A 136 -13.93 -5.30 3.73
C TYR A 136 -14.04 -6.79 3.99
N ARG A 137 -15.28 -7.29 4.05
CA ARG A 137 -15.54 -8.72 4.00
C ARG A 137 -15.56 -9.16 2.55
N LEU A 138 -14.56 -9.94 2.15
CA LEU A 138 -14.59 -10.68 0.89
C LEU A 138 -15.22 -12.06 1.13
N ASP A 139 -15.40 -12.81 0.05
CA ASP A 139 -16.20 -14.03 0.08
C ASP A 139 -15.52 -15.11 0.95
N THR A 140 -14.18 -15.15 0.95
CA THR A 140 -13.37 -16.18 1.62
C THR A 140 -12.43 -15.64 2.70
N GLN A 141 -12.23 -14.33 2.78
CA GLN A 141 -11.28 -13.71 3.72
C GLN A 141 -11.61 -12.24 4.01
N LEU A 142 -10.95 -11.68 5.01
CA LEU A 142 -11.01 -10.25 5.29
C LEU A 142 -9.95 -9.52 4.45
N PHE A 143 -10.33 -8.35 3.95
CA PHE A 143 -9.43 -7.44 3.25
C PHE A 143 -9.23 -6.18 4.08
N VAL A 144 -8.02 -6.00 4.61
CA VAL A 144 -7.70 -4.88 5.50
C VAL A 144 -7.12 -3.73 4.70
N VAL A 145 -7.75 -2.57 4.76
CA VAL A 145 -7.27 -1.36 4.08
C VAL A 145 -6.36 -0.60 5.02
N LEU A 146 -5.10 -0.42 4.61
CA LEU A 146 -4.12 0.32 5.38
C LEU A 146 -4.25 1.83 5.17
N ASN A 147 -4.05 2.57 6.25
CA ASN A 147 -3.91 4.02 6.24
C ASN A 147 -2.43 4.36 5.96
N VAL A 148 -2.10 4.66 4.70
CA VAL A 148 -0.71 4.97 4.30
C VAL A 148 -0.12 6.16 5.08
N PRO A 149 -0.82 7.31 5.26
CA PRO A 149 -0.32 8.38 6.12
C PRO A 149 0.07 7.92 7.53
N ALA A 150 -0.78 7.14 8.21
CA ALA A 150 -0.51 6.65 9.57
C ALA A 150 0.59 5.56 9.58
N LEU A 151 0.65 4.74 8.53
CA LEU A 151 1.69 3.74 8.34
C LEU A 151 3.07 4.41 8.20
N LEU A 152 3.14 5.52 7.49
CA LEU A 152 4.37 6.28 7.24
C LEU A 152 4.65 7.36 8.29
N HIS A 153 3.68 7.70 9.15
CA HIS A 153 3.93 8.48 10.35
C HIS A 153 4.72 7.62 11.34
N LEU A 154 6.02 7.78 11.27
CA LEU A 154 7.01 7.14 12.11
C LEU A 154 7.22 8.06 13.34
N PRO A 155 6.59 7.80 14.51
CA PRO A 155 6.70 8.66 15.68
C PRO A 155 8.12 8.72 16.24
#